data_AF-A0A7W7N574-F1
#
_entry.id   AF-A0A7W7N574-F1
#
_cell.length_a   1.000
_cell.length_b   1.000
_cell.length_c   1.000
_cell.angle_alpha   90.00
_cell.angle_beta   90.00
_cell.angle_gamma   90.00
#
_symmetry.space_group_name_H-M   'P 1'
#
loop_
_entity.id
_entity.type
_entity.pdbx_description
1 polymer ?
#
loop_
_entity_poly.entity_id
_entity_poly.type
_entity_poly.pdbx_seq_one_letter_code
_entity_poly.pdbx_strand_id
1 'polypeptide(L)'
;MARQSGGTCRVQVYLSDPKVVTGLNREARAGRMALSQAAGRAIARGLQTAARGDAEDRLEALERAYRDHMRSTARDMQIVQELLVEMARAFFQRLPDAEPDDDPTVQASVDRRVDRMLNDTAARIVAGRMRTRATAAMGRGVDRDV
;
A
#
# COMPACT_ATOMS: atom_id res chain seq x y z
N MET A 1 -34.95 -18.68 -4.00
CA MET A 1 -33.75 -18.24 -4.76
C MET A 1 -33.76 -18.92 -6.12
N ALA A 2 -34.01 -18.17 -7.20
CA ALA A 2 -34.10 -18.72 -8.55
C ALA A 2 -32.70 -19.13 -9.03
N ARG A 3 -32.52 -20.42 -9.33
CA ARG A 3 -31.35 -20.92 -10.07
C ARG A 3 -31.31 -20.20 -11.42
N GLN A 4 -30.32 -19.33 -11.64
CA GLN A 4 -30.05 -18.80 -12.97
C GLN A 4 -29.60 -19.98 -13.84
N SER A 5 -30.46 -20.39 -14.76
CA SER A 5 -30.13 -21.34 -15.80
C SER A 5 -29.03 -20.72 -16.67
N GLY A 6 -27.83 -21.28 -16.64
CA GLY A 6 -26.77 -20.97 -17.60
C GLY A 6 -27.17 -21.45 -19.00
N GLY A 7 -28.09 -20.72 -19.64
CA GLY A 7 -28.52 -20.97 -21.01
C GLY A 7 -27.60 -20.25 -21.99
N THR A 8 -27.27 -20.91 -23.10
CA THR A 8 -26.54 -20.27 -24.20
C THR A 8 -27.49 -19.34 -24.96
N CYS A 9 -27.16 -18.05 -25.05
CA CYS A 9 -27.91 -17.07 -25.84
C CYS A 9 -27.13 -16.69 -27.11
N ARG A 10 -27.81 -16.55 -28.25
CA ARG A 10 -27.22 -16.01 -29.48
C ARG A 10 -27.42 -14.50 -29.53
N VAL A 11 -26.32 -13.76 -29.69
CA VAL A 11 -26.33 -12.29 -29.77
C VAL A 11 -25.76 -11.88 -31.12
N GLN A 12 -26.51 -11.04 -31.85
CA GLN A 12 -26.05 -10.40 -33.07
C GLN A 12 -25.55 -8.99 -32.75
N VAL A 13 -24.35 -8.65 -33.22
CA VAL A 13 -23.71 -7.37 -32.96
C VAL A 13 -23.29 -6.75 -34.28
N TYR A 14 -23.68 -5.50 -34.49
CA TYR A 14 -23.23 -4.70 -35.63
C TYR A 14 -21.96 -3.94 -35.22
N LEU A 15 -20.86 -4.22 -35.91
CA LEU A 15 -19.58 -3.56 -35.67
C LEU A 15 -19.40 -2.42 -36.69
N SER A 16 -19.27 -1.20 -36.21
CA SER A 16 -19.03 -0.01 -37.04
C SER A 16 -17.54 0.25 -37.29
N ASP A 17 -16.65 -0.20 -36.40
CA ASP A 17 -15.21 0.03 -36.52
C ASP A 17 -14.51 -1.14 -37.27
N PRO A 18 -13.90 -0.89 -38.45
CA PRO A 18 -13.16 -1.91 -39.19
C PRO A 18 -11.91 -2.44 -38.47
N LYS A 19 -11.36 -1.69 -37.51
CA LYS A 19 -10.21 -2.14 -36.69
C LYS A 19 -10.61 -3.28 -35.75
N VAL A 20 -11.82 -3.24 -35.20
CA VAL A 20 -12.34 -4.31 -34.34
C VAL A 20 -12.58 -5.58 -35.15
N VAL A 21 -13.14 -5.45 -36.35
CA VAL A 21 -13.37 -6.57 -37.28
C VAL A 21 -12.04 -7.23 -37.69
N THR A 22 -11.03 -6.44 -38.03
CA THR A 22 -9.70 -6.97 -38.40
C THR A 22 -8.99 -7.63 -37.21
N GLY A 23 -9.09 -7.04 -36.01
CA GLY A 23 -8.57 -7.63 -34.77
C GLY A 23 -9.20 -8.98 -34.43
N LEU A 24 -10.54 -9.07 -34.50
CA LEU A 24 -11.27 -10.32 -34.26
C LEU A 24 -10.91 -11.41 -35.27
N ASN A 25 -10.78 -11.06 -36.55
CA ASN A 25 -10.36 -12.01 -37.58
C ASN A 25 -8.92 -12.49 -37.38
N ARG A 26 -8.01 -11.59 -36.96
CA ARG A 26 -6.63 -11.95 -36.62
C ARG A 26 -6.59 -12.92 -35.44
N GLU A 27 -7.39 -12.66 -34.41
CA GLU A 27 -7.48 -13.53 -33.24
C GLU A 27 -8.10 -14.90 -33.58
N ALA A 28 -9.15 -14.93 -34.40
CA ALA A 28 -9.74 -16.18 -34.88
C ALA A 28 -8.72 -17.04 -35.66
N ARG A 29 -7.92 -16.40 -36.53
CA ARG A 29 -6.85 -17.08 -37.29
C ARG A 29 -5.73 -17.58 -36.37
N ALA A 30 -5.23 -16.73 -35.48
CA ALA A 30 -4.15 -17.08 -34.55
C ALA A 30 -4.56 -18.25 -33.63
N GLY A 31 -5.81 -18.25 -33.19
CA GLY A 31 -6.37 -19.29 -32.32
C GLY A 31 -6.96 -20.50 -33.04
N ARG A 32 -6.91 -20.55 -34.39
CA ARG A 32 -7.58 -21.58 -35.22
C ARG A 32 -9.02 -21.87 -34.78
N MET A 33 -9.79 -20.82 -34.51
CA MET A 33 -11.17 -20.92 -34.00
C MET A 33 -12.14 -20.10 -34.84
N ALA A 34 -13.44 -20.40 -34.69
CA ALA A 34 -14.50 -19.64 -35.35
C ALA A 34 -14.53 -18.19 -34.84
N LEU A 35 -14.95 -17.25 -35.70
CA LEU A 35 -15.04 -15.83 -35.37
C LEU A 35 -15.95 -15.56 -34.15
N SER A 36 -17.05 -16.31 -34.03
CA SER A 36 -17.97 -16.24 -32.88
C SER A 36 -17.31 -16.66 -31.56
N GLN A 37 -16.41 -17.65 -31.60
CA GLN A 37 -15.65 -18.09 -30.42
C GLN A 37 -14.56 -17.09 -30.05
N ALA A 38 -13.87 -16.52 -31.04
CA ALA A 38 -12.91 -15.44 -30.82
C ALA A 38 -13.61 -14.21 -30.20
N ALA A 39 -14.79 -13.83 -30.71
CA ALA A 39 -15.60 -12.75 -30.15
C ALA A 39 -16.05 -13.05 -28.71
N GLY A 40 -16.52 -14.27 -28.44
CA GLY A 40 -16.89 -14.69 -27.09
C GLY A 40 -15.73 -14.59 -26.10
N ARG A 41 -14.51 -15.00 -26.51
CA ARG A 41 -13.29 -14.86 -25.69
C ARG A 41 -12.91 -13.40 -25.46
N ALA A 42 -12.96 -12.57 -26.50
CA ALA A 42 -12.65 -11.14 -26.38
C ALA A 42 -13.62 -10.44 -25.43
N ILE A 43 -14.92 -10.73 -25.54
CA ILE A 43 -15.97 -10.21 -24.65
C ILE A 43 -15.74 -10.72 -23.22
N ALA A 44 -15.50 -12.02 -23.01
CA ALA A 44 -15.26 -12.58 -21.68
C ALA A 44 -14.05 -11.92 -21.01
N ARG A 45 -12.95 -11.69 -21.74
CA ARG A 45 -11.78 -10.97 -21.22
C ARG A 45 -12.10 -9.51 -20.89
N GLY A 46 -12.85 -8.82 -21.75
CA GLY A 46 -13.30 -7.45 -21.51
C GLY A 46 -14.15 -7.35 -20.26
N LEU A 47 -15.13 -8.23 -20.11
CA LEU A 47 -16.02 -8.30 -18.95
C LEU A 47 -15.28 -8.68 -17.66
N GLN A 48 -14.34 -9.63 -17.71
CA GLN A 48 -13.51 -9.97 -16.54
C GLN A 48 -12.60 -8.81 -16.12
N THR A 49 -12.12 -8.03 -17.09
CA THR A 49 -11.26 -6.86 -16.82
C THR A 49 -12.08 -5.69 -16.25
N ALA A 50 -13.29 -5.48 -16.78
CA ALA A 50 -14.24 -4.46 -16.32
C ALA A 50 -14.89 -4.82 -14.98
N ALA A 51 -15.13 -6.10 -14.69
CA ALA A 51 -15.75 -6.55 -13.43
C ALA A 51 -14.86 -6.34 -12.18
N ARG A 52 -13.59 -5.99 -12.35
CA ARG A 52 -12.70 -5.64 -11.24
C ARG A 52 -12.84 -4.16 -10.83
N GLY A 53 -14.07 -3.68 -10.56
CA GLY A 53 -14.32 -2.28 -10.16
C GLY A 53 -13.98 -1.25 -11.24
N ASP A 54 -14.68 -0.12 -11.22
CA ASP A 54 -14.42 0.96 -12.18
C ASP A 54 -12.96 1.44 -12.05
N ALA A 55 -12.38 1.92 -13.16
CA ALA A 55 -11.01 2.43 -13.14
C ALA A 55 -10.82 3.55 -12.09
N GLU A 56 -11.89 4.31 -11.86
CA GLU A 56 -11.98 5.37 -10.85
C GLU A 56 -11.90 4.80 -9.43
N ASP A 57 -12.63 3.72 -9.11
CA ASP A 57 -12.58 3.07 -7.79
C ASP A 57 -11.17 2.59 -7.44
N ARG A 58 -10.43 2.07 -8.43
CA ARG A 58 -9.04 1.64 -8.23
C ARG A 58 -8.12 2.83 -7.99
N LEU A 59 -8.33 3.93 -8.70
CA LEU A 59 -7.55 5.15 -8.53
C LEU A 59 -7.80 5.75 -7.14
N GLU A 60 -9.06 5.80 -6.70
CA GLU A 60 -9.42 6.24 -5.35
C GLU A 60 -8.79 5.36 -4.27
N ALA A 61 -8.84 4.04 -4.43
CA ALA A 61 -8.22 3.11 -3.49
C ALA A 61 -6.70 3.32 -3.40
N LEU A 62 -6.04 3.57 -4.54
CA LEU A 62 -4.61 3.83 -4.60
C LEU A 62 -4.25 5.18 -3.98
N GLU A 63 -5.06 6.21 -4.19
CA GLU A 63 -4.87 7.53 -3.59
C GLU A 63 -5.02 7.48 -2.06
N ARG A 64 -6.02 6.74 -1.55
CA ARG A 64 -6.19 6.52 -0.10
C ARG A 64 -4.99 5.79 0.50
N ALA A 65 -4.54 4.71 -0.15
CA ALA A 65 -3.36 3.96 0.29
C ALA A 65 -2.10 4.82 0.28
N TYR A 66 -1.93 5.69 -0.72
CA TYR A 66 -0.79 6.60 -0.82
C TYR A 66 -0.83 7.69 0.26
N ARG A 67 -2.01 8.28 0.54
CA ARG A 67 -2.17 9.25 1.64
C ARG A 67 -1.83 8.64 3.00
N ASP A 68 -2.26 7.41 3.24
CA ASP A 68 -1.95 6.71 4.48
C ASP A 68 -0.47 6.35 4.58
N HIS A 69 0.15 5.95 3.47
CA HIS A 69 1.59 5.74 3.40
C HIS A 69 2.36 7.03 3.71
N MET A 70 2.02 8.16 3.06
CA MET A 70 2.63 9.46 3.32
C MET A 70 2.50 9.90 4.78
N ARG A 71 1.35 9.66 5.42
CA ARG A 71 1.16 9.93 6.86
C ARG A 71 2.05 9.08 7.74
N SER A 72 2.30 7.82 7.37
CA SER A 72 3.23 6.95 8.11
C SER A 72 4.66 7.43 7.92
N THR A 73 5.08 7.66 6.67
CA THR A 73 6.43 8.10 6.32
C THR A 73 6.78 9.45 6.95
N ALA A 74 5.83 10.37 7.04
CA ALA A 74 6.03 11.65 7.72
C ALA A 74 6.34 11.47 9.22
N ARG A 75 5.64 10.54 9.90
CA ARG A 75 5.90 10.21 11.31
C ARG A 75 7.27 9.55 11.48
N ASP A 76 7.61 8.62 10.60
CA ASP A 76 8.90 7.93 10.66
C ASP A 76 10.06 8.91 10.42
N MET A 77 9.90 9.84 9.48
CA MET A 77 10.89 10.89 9.22
C MET A 77 11.08 11.82 10.43
N GLN A 78 10.00 12.18 11.14
CA GLN A 78 10.11 12.98 12.36
C GLN A 78 10.92 12.24 13.44
N ILE A 79 10.67 10.94 13.63
CA ILE A 79 11.43 10.11 14.58
C ILE A 79 12.91 10.05 14.20
N VAL A 80 13.21 9.87 12.91
CA VAL A 80 14.60 9.86 12.41
C VAL A 80 15.28 11.20 12.67
N GLN A 81 14.61 12.33 12.42
CA GLN A 81 15.18 13.64 12.70
C GLN A 81 15.43 13.88 14.18
N GLU A 82 14.50 13.48 15.07
CA GLU A 82 14.70 13.57 16.52
C GLU A 82 15.92 12.74 16.96
N LEU A 83 16.06 11.52 16.44
CA LEU A 83 17.22 10.65 16.68
C LEU A 83 18.53 11.29 16.19
N LEU A 84 18.53 11.87 14.98
CA LEU A 84 19.71 12.53 14.42
C LEU A 84 20.13 13.76 15.24
N VAL A 85 19.17 14.56 15.70
CA VAL A 85 19.45 15.74 16.55
C VAL A 85 20.00 15.31 17.90
N GLU A 86 19.43 14.30 18.54
CA GLU A 86 19.91 13.85 19.85
C GLU A 86 21.25 13.12 19.74
N MET A 87 21.47 12.36 18.66
CA MET A 87 22.78 11.77 18.33
C MET A 87 23.82 12.87 18.13
N ALA A 88 23.53 13.87 17.30
CA ALA A 88 24.41 15.02 17.11
C ALA A 88 24.71 15.71 18.44
N ARG A 89 23.70 15.93 19.30
CA ARG A 89 23.89 16.52 20.62
C ARG A 89 24.80 15.68 21.51
N ALA A 90 24.65 14.36 21.52
CA ALA A 90 25.53 13.45 22.26
C ALA A 90 26.98 13.47 21.74
N PHE A 91 27.16 13.56 20.41
CA PHE A 91 28.47 13.71 19.79
C PHE A 91 29.11 15.08 20.06
N PHE A 92 28.37 16.18 19.94
CA PHE A 92 28.89 17.54 20.18
C PHE A 92 29.14 17.83 21.66
N GLN A 93 28.38 17.22 22.58
CA GLN A 93 28.69 17.25 24.02
C GLN A 93 30.00 16.50 24.36
N ARG A 94 30.50 15.70 23.42
CA ARG A 94 31.75 14.93 23.50
C ARG A 94 32.72 15.30 22.39
N LEU A 95 32.63 16.51 21.83
CA LEU A 95 33.64 16.93 20.86
C LEU A 95 35.00 16.96 21.60
N PRO A 96 35.99 16.18 21.14
CA PRO A 96 37.18 15.89 21.91
C PRO A 96 38.15 17.06 21.77
N ASP A 97 38.57 17.61 22.91
CA ASP A 97 39.83 18.37 23.01
C ASP A 97 40.49 18.15 24.38
N ALA A 98 40.22 17.02 25.06
CA ALA A 98 40.87 16.71 26.32
C ALA A 98 41.08 15.20 26.55
N GLU A 99 42.27 14.84 27.06
CA GLU A 99 42.70 13.50 27.48
C GLU A 99 41.77 12.68 28.42
N PRO A 100 40.77 13.23 29.15
CA PRO A 100 39.88 12.42 30.02
C PRO A 100 38.83 11.56 29.28
N ASP A 101 38.69 11.65 27.96
CA ASP A 101 37.61 10.99 27.21
C ASP A 101 37.75 9.45 27.10
N ASP A 102 38.92 8.92 27.44
CA ASP A 102 39.16 7.47 27.58
C ASP A 102 38.81 6.92 28.97
N ASP A 103 38.20 7.73 29.85
CA ASP A 103 37.76 7.26 31.16
C ASP A 103 36.64 6.20 31.01
N PRO A 104 36.85 4.96 31.51
CA PRO A 104 35.86 3.89 31.42
C PRO A 104 34.53 4.23 32.11
N THR A 105 34.54 5.14 33.08
CA THR A 105 33.34 5.61 33.78
C THR A 105 32.49 6.50 32.87
N VAL A 106 33.15 7.34 32.07
CA VAL A 106 32.52 8.23 31.11
C VAL A 106 31.94 7.40 29.96
N GLN A 107 32.65 6.37 29.49
CA GLN A 107 32.13 5.42 28.49
C GLN A 107 30.88 4.69 29.01
N ALA A 108 30.94 4.09 30.21
CA ALA A 108 29.80 3.40 30.81
C ALA A 108 28.59 4.33 31.07
N SER A 109 28.83 5.61 31.37
CA SER A 109 27.75 6.59 31.54
C SER A 109 26.98 6.86 30.24
N VAL A 110 27.67 6.82 29.10
CA VAL A 110 27.03 7.07 27.81
C VAL A 110 26.35 5.83 27.27
N ASP A 111 26.91 4.65 27.45
CA ASP A 111 26.22 3.41 27.08
C ASP A 111 24.85 3.32 27.77
N ARG A 112 24.80 3.63 29.07
CA ARG A 112 23.53 3.70 29.82
C ARG A 112 22.57 4.76 29.31
N ARG A 113 23.09 5.89 28.81
CA ARG A 113 22.27 6.98 28.28
C ARG A 113 21.72 6.63 26.89
N VAL A 114 22.52 5.97 26.04
CA VAL A 114 22.11 5.44 24.74
C VAL A 114 21.03 4.37 24.93
N ASP A 115 21.24 3.41 25.84
CA ASP A 115 20.25 2.37 26.13
C ASP A 115 18.92 2.96 26.62
N ARG A 116 18.97 3.98 27.48
CA ARG A 116 17.75 4.68 27.93
C ARG A 116 17.05 5.40 26.78
N MET A 117 17.80 6.08 25.93
CA MET A 117 17.25 6.79 24.75
C MET A 117 16.61 5.83 23.74
N LEU A 118 17.23 4.67 23.50
CA LEU A 118 16.68 3.63 22.64
C LEU A 118 15.38 3.06 23.23
N ASN A 119 15.34 2.81 24.54
CA ASN A 119 14.15 2.33 25.22
C ASN A 119 12.99 3.34 25.19
N ASP A 120 13.26 4.62 25.43
CA ASP A 120 12.24 5.67 25.38
C ASP A 120 11.68 5.84 23.97
N THR A 121 12.55 5.79 22.95
CA THR A 121 12.15 5.83 21.54
C THR A 121 11.30 4.61 21.18
N ALA A 122 11.71 3.41 21.59
CA ALA A 122 10.94 2.20 21.37
C ALA A 122 9.54 2.27 22.03
N ALA A 123 9.45 2.80 23.26
CA ALA A 123 8.18 3.02 23.95
C ALA A 123 7.27 4.00 23.20
N ARG A 124 7.82 5.09 22.65
CA ARG A 124 7.06 6.05 21.83
C ARG A 124 6.54 5.43 20.53
N ILE A 125 7.35 4.59 19.86
CA ILE A 125 6.94 3.84 18.66
C ILE A 125 5.80 2.89 19.00
N VAL A 126 5.91 2.12 20.08
CA VAL A 126 4.86 1.20 20.54
C VAL A 126 3.57 1.96 20.87
N ALA A 127 3.67 3.07 21.59
CA ALA A 127 2.52 3.93 21.91
C ALA A 127 1.89 4.57 20.66
N GLY A 128 2.70 4.95 19.67
CA GLY A 128 2.24 5.44 18.37
C GLY A 128 1.47 4.38 17.57
N ARG A 129 1.96 3.13 17.56
CA ARG A 129 1.23 2.00 16.95
C ARG A 129 -0.07 1.65 17.68
N MET A 130 -0.06 1.68 19.01
CA MET A 130 -1.26 1.40 19.81
C MET A 130 -2.38 2.42 19.56
N ARG A 131 -2.05 3.72 19.47
CA ARG A 131 -3.01 4.76 19.11
C ARG A 131 -3.61 4.56 17.72
N THR A 132 -2.77 4.20 16.74
CA THR A 132 -3.22 3.90 15.37
C THR A 132 -4.11 2.66 15.31
N ARG A 133 -3.82 1.63 16.12
CA ARG A 133 -4.64 0.41 16.22
C ARG A 133 -5.98 0.69 16.92
N ALA A 134 -6.01 1.55 17.93
CA ALA A 134 -7.22 1.94 18.64
C ALA A 134 -8.17 2.77 17.76
N THR A 135 -7.65 3.72 16.98
CA THR A 135 -8.46 4.49 16.02
C THR A 135 -9.01 3.60 14.90
N ALA A 136 -8.24 2.63 14.42
CA ALA A 136 -8.70 1.63 13.44
C ALA A 136 -9.70 0.60 14.01
N ALA A 137 -9.78 0.44 15.33
CA ALA A 137 -10.77 -0.39 16.00
C ALA A 137 -12.08 0.37 16.25
N MET A 138 -12.00 1.65 16.64
CA MET A 138 -13.18 2.53 16.76
C MET A 138 -13.88 2.74 15.40
N GLY A 139 -13.13 2.90 14.31
CA GLY A 139 -13.71 3.02 12.96
C GLY A 139 -14.42 1.77 12.44
N ARG A 140 -14.22 0.60 13.05
CA ARG A 140 -14.89 -0.67 12.69
C ARG A 140 -16.11 -1.01 13.55
N GLY A 141 -16.37 -0.22 14.61
CA GLY A 141 -17.53 -0.40 15.49
C GLY A 141 -18.78 0.38 15.08
N VAL A 142 -18.65 1.33 14.14
CA VAL A 142 -19.76 2.22 13.73
C VAL A 142 -20.61 1.62 12.60
N ASP A 143 -20.15 0.54 11.96
CA ASP A 143 -20.76 -0.03 10.74
C ASP A 143 -21.57 -1.32 10.98
N ARG A 144 -21.98 -1.60 12.24
CA ARG A 144 -22.69 -2.85 12.59
C ARG A 144 -24.10 -2.71 13.13
N ASP A 145 -24.61 -1.49 13.30
CA ASP A 145 -25.99 -1.26 13.76
C ASP A 145 -26.74 -0.31 12.82
N VAL A 146 -27.01 -0.74 11.58
CA VAL A 146 -28.14 -0.28 10.73
C VAL A 146 -28.68 -1.45 9.93
#